data_AF-A0AAD2BYD2-F1
#
_entry.id   AF-A0AAD2BYD2-F1
#
_cell.length_a   1.000
_cell.length_b   1.000
_cell.length_c   1.000
_cell.angle_alpha   90.00
_cell.angle_beta   90.00
_cell.angle_gamma   90.00
#
_symmetry.space_group_name_H-M   'P 1'
#
loop_
_entity.id
_entity.type
_entity.pdbx_description
1 polymer ?
#
loop_
_entity_poly.entity_id
_entity_poly.type
_entity_poly.pdbx_seq_one_letter_code
_entity_poly.pdbx_strand_id
1 'polypeptide(L)'
;MTPIAILTSRAAVLAGLALGLAALSLPAHAQVYRCSENGQTTYSDHPCGTRAKPVPMIDNTPTAADQKAARERATAEAAEVQQMETARRKAQAAEDARQAQIAAQAAEQARREQRQKVVVAQEGVRYCHRVYVGPVPYPQPYPTPMPVISQPPAPAAGALRQSGNGAKPFTQAPLAPAPIVPRPPRPHYPHYRIVCEPGYVYEGPEDLLPIQ
;
A
#
# COMPACT_ATOMS: atom_id res chain seq x y z
N MET A 1 -21.77 -55.76 -36.62
CA MET A 1 -21.63 -55.12 -37.95
C MET A 1 -21.95 -53.64 -37.79
N THR A 2 -20.93 -52.79 -37.76
CA THR A 2 -21.01 -51.34 -37.55
C THR A 2 -21.23 -50.61 -38.88
N PRO A 3 -22.13 -49.61 -38.97
CA PRO A 3 -22.25 -48.79 -40.16
C PRO A 3 -21.25 -47.62 -40.14
N ILE A 4 -20.17 -47.73 -40.92
CA ILE A 4 -19.25 -46.64 -41.24
C ILE A 4 -19.64 -46.10 -42.62
N ALA A 5 -20.60 -45.19 -42.70
CA ALA A 5 -21.01 -44.66 -44.02
C ALA A 5 -21.48 -43.19 -44.03
N ILE A 6 -21.38 -42.43 -42.93
CA ILE A 6 -21.92 -41.07 -42.85
C ILE A 6 -20.84 -40.00 -42.60
N LEU A 7 -19.60 -40.39 -42.29
CA LEU A 7 -18.54 -39.43 -41.93
C LEU A 7 -17.80 -38.80 -43.12
N THR A 8 -17.91 -39.36 -44.32
CA THR A 8 -17.13 -38.91 -45.50
C THR A 8 -17.68 -37.65 -46.16
N SER A 9 -18.98 -37.35 -46.04
CA SER A 9 -19.58 -36.15 -46.66
C SER A 9 -19.21 -34.83 -45.97
N ARG A 10 -19.02 -34.83 -44.64
CA ARG A 10 -18.72 -33.58 -43.90
C ARG A 10 -17.30 -33.09 -44.17
N ALA A 11 -16.34 -34.00 -44.33
CA ALA A 11 -14.96 -33.66 -44.64
C ALA A 11 -14.82 -33.09 -46.08
N ALA A 12 -15.55 -33.63 -47.04
CA ALA A 12 -15.55 -33.12 -48.42
C ALA A 12 -16.19 -31.72 -48.54
N VAL A 13 -17.28 -31.48 -47.81
CA VAL A 13 -17.93 -30.16 -47.76
C VAL A 13 -17.04 -29.11 -47.08
N LEU A 14 -16.36 -29.47 -45.98
CA LEU A 14 -15.44 -28.55 -45.28
C LEU A 14 -14.17 -28.26 -46.09
N ALA A 15 -13.61 -29.26 -46.78
CA ALA A 15 -12.46 -29.07 -47.67
C ALA A 15 -12.81 -28.21 -48.89
N GLY A 16 -14.01 -28.40 -49.47
CA GLY A 16 -14.51 -27.55 -50.55
C GLY A 16 -14.77 -26.11 -50.10
N LEU A 17 -15.28 -25.91 -48.88
CA LEU A 17 -15.48 -24.58 -48.31
C LEU A 17 -14.13 -23.88 -48.06
N ALA A 18 -13.13 -24.58 -47.54
CA ALA A 18 -11.80 -24.03 -47.27
C ALA A 18 -11.05 -23.63 -48.56
N LEU A 19 -11.13 -24.44 -49.62
CA LEU A 19 -10.60 -24.05 -50.94
C LEU A 19 -11.39 -22.90 -51.57
N GLY A 20 -12.72 -22.85 -51.35
CA GLY A 20 -13.56 -21.75 -51.80
C GLY A 20 -13.18 -20.42 -51.16
N LEU A 21 -12.96 -20.37 -49.84
CA LEU A 21 -12.56 -19.15 -49.15
C LEU A 21 -11.15 -18.67 -49.55
N ALA A 22 -10.22 -19.59 -49.87
CA ALA A 22 -8.88 -19.23 -50.34
C ALA A 22 -8.88 -18.64 -51.77
N ALA A 23 -9.87 -18.97 -52.60
CA ALA A 23 -10.02 -18.41 -53.93
C ALA A 23 -10.61 -16.99 -53.94
N LEU A 24 -11.28 -16.56 -52.86
CA LEU A 24 -11.83 -15.20 -52.73
C LEU A 24 -10.82 -14.17 -52.17
N SER A 25 -9.63 -14.59 -51.72
CA SER A 25 -8.59 -13.65 -51.25
C SER A 25 -7.64 -13.19 -52.34
N LEU A 26 -8.09 -13.15 -53.60
CA LEU A 26 -7.38 -12.37 -54.62
C LEU A 26 -7.24 -10.95 -54.09
N PRO A 27 -6.02 -10.41 -53.97
CA PRO A 27 -5.83 -9.02 -53.61
C PRO A 27 -6.50 -8.21 -54.71
N ALA A 28 -7.70 -7.69 -54.42
CA ALA A 28 -8.30 -6.67 -55.25
C ALA A 28 -7.32 -5.50 -55.19
N HIS A 29 -6.51 -5.34 -56.24
CA HIS A 29 -5.61 -4.20 -56.38
C HIS A 29 -6.48 -2.95 -56.29
N ALA A 30 -6.51 -2.31 -55.12
CA ALA A 30 -7.29 -1.11 -54.88
C ALA A 30 -6.70 -0.01 -55.77
N GLN A 31 -7.38 0.29 -56.87
CA GLN A 31 -7.02 1.38 -57.76
C GLN A 31 -7.82 2.59 -57.31
N VAL A 32 -7.12 3.58 -56.77
CA VAL A 32 -7.75 4.85 -56.36
C VAL A 32 -7.83 5.76 -57.59
N TYR A 33 -9.04 6.21 -57.91
CA TYR A 33 -9.31 7.12 -59.01
C TYR A 33 -9.48 8.54 -58.50
N ARG A 34 -8.87 9.50 -59.19
CA ARG A 34 -9.07 10.93 -58.94
C ARG A 34 -10.27 11.42 -59.76
N CYS A 35 -11.27 11.93 -59.05
CA CYS A 35 -12.49 12.49 -59.60
C CYS A 35 -12.49 14.01 -59.46
N SER A 36 -12.95 14.73 -60.49
CA SER A 36 -13.12 16.19 -60.43
C SER A 36 -14.53 16.55 -60.88
N GLU A 37 -15.39 16.81 -59.90
CA GLU A 37 -16.77 17.26 -60.11
C GLU A 37 -16.95 18.62 -59.42
N ASN A 38 -17.57 19.58 -60.11
CA ASN A 38 -17.88 20.92 -59.60
C ASN A 38 -16.69 21.69 -58.98
N GLY A 39 -15.47 21.47 -59.48
CA GLY A 39 -14.25 22.12 -58.97
C GLY A 39 -13.64 21.47 -57.73
N GLN A 40 -14.26 20.42 -57.17
CA GLN A 40 -13.74 19.67 -56.02
C GLN A 40 -13.09 18.36 -56.49
N THR A 41 -11.88 18.08 -56.00
CA THR A 41 -11.19 16.80 -56.26
C THR A 41 -11.52 15.81 -55.15
N THR A 42 -12.12 14.67 -55.51
CA THR A 42 -12.44 13.58 -54.59
C THR A 42 -11.74 12.31 -55.06
N TYR A 43 -11.27 11.47 -54.14
CA TYR A 43 -10.65 10.19 -54.44
C TYR A 43 -11.66 9.08 -54.17
N SER A 44 -11.81 8.16 -55.12
CA SER A 44 -12.81 7.08 -55.06
C SER A 44 -12.18 5.76 -55.49
N ASP A 45 -12.62 4.65 -54.88
CA ASP A 45 -12.20 3.29 -55.24
C ASP A 45 -12.93 2.76 -56.50
N HIS A 46 -13.83 3.56 -57.08
CA HIS A 46 -14.57 3.27 -58.30
C HIS A 46 -14.48 4.41 -59.32
N PRO A 47 -14.50 4.12 -60.63
CA PRO A 47 -14.40 5.13 -61.68
C PRO A 47 -15.65 6.03 -61.72
N CYS A 48 -15.45 7.32 -61.46
CA CYS A 48 -16.50 8.37 -61.45
C CYS A 48 -16.84 8.94 -62.84
N GLY A 49 -17.00 8.06 -63.84
CA GLY A 49 -17.32 8.46 -65.22
C GLY A 49 -16.11 8.83 -66.08
N THR A 50 -16.33 9.49 -67.22
CA THR A 50 -15.34 9.68 -68.31
C THR A 50 -14.13 10.55 -67.97
N ARG A 51 -14.16 11.24 -66.82
CA ARG A 51 -13.06 12.11 -66.34
C ARG A 51 -12.23 11.48 -65.22
N ALA A 52 -12.48 10.22 -64.86
CA ALA A 52 -11.70 9.51 -63.85
C ALA A 52 -10.26 9.28 -64.33
N LYS A 53 -9.28 9.68 -63.52
CA LYS A 53 -7.85 9.39 -63.78
C LYS A 53 -7.34 8.38 -62.73
N PRO A 54 -6.76 7.24 -63.14
CA PRO A 54 -6.16 6.30 -62.19
C PRO A 54 -4.93 6.96 -61.54
N VAL A 55 -4.84 6.87 -60.22
CA VAL A 55 -3.66 7.31 -59.47
C VAL A 55 -2.74 6.10 -59.27
N PRO A 56 -1.49 6.15 -59.74
CA PRO A 56 -0.55 5.06 -59.50
C PRO A 56 -0.22 5.01 -58.00
N MET A 57 -0.63 3.94 -57.31
CA MET A 57 -0.14 3.66 -55.97
C MET A 57 1.30 3.16 -56.08
N ILE A 58 2.21 3.83 -55.37
CA ILE A 58 3.60 3.39 -55.24
C ILE A 58 3.60 2.19 -54.29
N ASP A 59 4.10 1.06 -54.77
CA ASP A 59 4.35 -0.09 -53.91
C ASP A 59 5.51 0.26 -52.97
N ASN A 60 5.20 0.45 -51.69
CA ASN A 60 6.18 0.74 -50.64
C ASN A 60 6.59 -0.53 -49.90
N THR A 61 6.36 -1.71 -50.48
CA THR A 61 6.78 -2.97 -49.87
C THR A 61 8.32 -2.99 -49.80
N PRO A 62 8.90 -3.07 -48.59
CA PRO A 62 10.36 -3.06 -48.43
C PRO A 62 10.98 -4.28 -49.10
N THR A 63 12.12 -4.08 -49.76
CA THR A 63 12.80 -5.17 -50.45
C THR A 63 13.30 -6.22 -49.45
N ALA A 64 13.55 -7.45 -49.91
CA ALA A 64 14.09 -8.50 -49.05
C ALA A 64 15.45 -8.10 -48.42
N ALA A 65 16.24 -7.28 -49.12
CA ALA A 65 17.50 -6.73 -48.61
C ALA A 65 17.25 -5.74 -47.46
N ASP A 66 16.27 -4.85 -47.60
CA ASP A 66 15.90 -3.89 -46.55
C ASP A 66 15.37 -4.59 -45.30
N GLN A 67 14.56 -5.65 -45.50
CA GLN A 67 14.06 -6.46 -44.40
C GLN A 67 15.19 -7.19 -43.67
N LYS A 68 16.19 -7.71 -44.39
CA LYS A 68 17.36 -8.35 -43.78
C LYS A 68 18.20 -7.33 -43.01
N ALA A 69 18.49 -6.18 -43.60
CA ALA A 69 19.24 -5.11 -42.93
C ALA A 69 18.53 -4.60 -41.67
N ALA A 70 17.20 -4.47 -41.71
CA ALA A 70 16.40 -4.09 -40.53
C ALA A 70 16.48 -5.14 -39.42
N ARG A 71 16.43 -6.44 -39.75
CA ARG A 71 16.59 -7.52 -38.77
C ARG A 71 17.99 -7.52 -38.15
N GLU A 72 19.03 -7.35 -38.95
CA GLU A 72 20.41 -7.28 -38.45
C GLU A 72 20.61 -6.11 -37.48
N ARG A 73 20.10 -4.92 -37.82
CA ARG A 73 20.13 -3.76 -36.91
C ARG A 73 19.36 -4.04 -35.62
N ALA A 74 18.14 -4.57 -35.72
CA ALA A 74 17.35 -4.90 -34.55
C ALA A 74 18.05 -5.92 -33.64
N THR A 75 18.74 -6.92 -34.21
CA THR A 75 19.52 -7.88 -33.42
C THR A 75 20.75 -7.26 -32.76
N ALA A 76 21.43 -6.35 -33.45
CA ALA A 76 22.58 -5.64 -32.89
C ALA A 76 22.17 -4.71 -31.74
N GLU A 77 21.11 -3.93 -31.94
CA GLU A 77 20.53 -3.06 -30.91
C GLU A 77 20.03 -3.87 -29.71
N ALA A 78 19.36 -5.01 -29.93
CA ALA A 78 18.92 -5.88 -28.84
C ALA A 78 20.11 -6.43 -28.03
N ALA A 79 21.20 -6.81 -28.70
CA ALA A 79 22.41 -7.28 -28.03
C ALA A 79 23.06 -6.15 -27.19
N GLU A 80 23.13 -4.94 -27.74
CA GLU A 80 23.66 -3.77 -27.03
C GLU A 80 22.82 -3.43 -25.79
N VAL A 81 21.48 -3.39 -25.93
CA VAL A 81 20.57 -3.14 -24.80
C VAL A 81 20.74 -4.20 -23.72
N GLN A 82 20.86 -5.48 -24.07
CA GLN A 82 21.11 -6.54 -23.09
C GLN A 82 22.45 -6.37 -22.37
N GLN A 83 23.51 -5.97 -23.06
CA GLN A 83 24.79 -5.67 -22.43
C GLN A 83 24.69 -4.49 -21.47
N MET A 84 24.00 -3.43 -21.86
CA MET A 84 23.78 -2.25 -21.00
C MET A 84 22.94 -2.59 -19.77
N GLU A 85 21.87 -3.38 -19.93
CA GLU A 85 21.06 -3.85 -18.80
C GLU A 85 21.85 -4.73 -17.84
N THR A 86 22.64 -5.68 -18.36
CA THR A 86 23.45 -6.56 -17.50
C THR A 86 24.53 -5.77 -16.75
N ALA A 87 25.17 -4.81 -17.40
CA ALA A 87 26.11 -3.89 -16.75
C ALA A 87 25.42 -3.07 -15.65
N ARG A 88 24.24 -2.50 -15.94
CA ARG A 88 23.44 -1.76 -14.96
C ARG A 88 23.06 -2.61 -13.76
N ARG A 89 22.56 -3.83 -13.98
CA ARG A 89 22.17 -4.75 -12.90
C ARG A 89 23.38 -5.10 -12.01
N LYS A 90 24.56 -5.32 -12.59
CA LYS A 90 25.79 -5.57 -11.83
C LYS A 90 26.19 -4.36 -10.99
N ALA A 91 26.12 -3.15 -11.54
CA ALA A 91 26.43 -1.93 -10.82
C ALA A 91 25.46 -1.71 -9.64
N GLN A 92 24.16 -1.88 -9.88
CA GLN A 92 23.13 -1.78 -8.85
C GLN A 92 23.36 -2.81 -7.73
N ALA A 93 23.60 -4.08 -8.07
CA ALA A 93 23.88 -5.11 -7.08
C ALA A 93 25.13 -4.79 -6.22
N ALA A 94 26.15 -4.17 -6.81
CA ALA A 94 27.35 -3.75 -6.08
C ALA A 94 27.06 -2.58 -5.12
N GLU A 95 26.23 -1.61 -5.53
CA GLU A 95 25.79 -0.52 -4.66
C GLU A 95 24.89 -1.01 -3.53
N ASP A 96 23.91 -1.87 -3.84
CA ASP A 96 23.02 -2.47 -2.85
C ASP A 96 23.82 -3.26 -1.81
N ALA A 97 24.84 -4.02 -2.24
CA ALA A 97 25.73 -4.73 -1.33
C ALA A 97 26.51 -3.79 -0.41
N ARG A 98 26.99 -2.64 -0.92
CA ARG A 98 27.67 -1.62 -0.11
C ARG A 98 26.71 -0.99 0.89
N GLN A 99 25.50 -0.63 0.46
CA GLN A 99 24.49 -0.07 1.34
C GLN A 99 24.08 -1.06 2.43
N ALA A 100 23.92 -2.34 2.09
CA ALA A 100 23.63 -3.39 3.06
C ALA A 100 24.75 -3.56 4.10
N GLN A 101 26.02 -3.47 3.69
CA GLN A 101 27.15 -3.51 4.62
C GLN A 101 27.14 -2.32 5.59
N ILE A 102 26.90 -1.11 5.09
CA ILE A 102 26.81 0.10 5.93
C ILE A 102 25.64 -0.03 6.91
N ALA A 103 24.47 -0.46 6.44
CA ALA A 103 23.31 -0.67 7.28
C ALA A 103 23.54 -1.73 8.36
N ALA A 104 24.23 -2.84 8.01
CA ALA A 104 24.60 -3.87 8.96
C ALA A 104 25.57 -3.35 10.04
N GLN A 105 26.59 -2.58 9.65
CA GLN A 105 27.52 -1.95 10.58
C GLN A 105 26.81 -0.97 11.51
N ALA A 106 25.94 -0.11 10.98
CA ALA A 106 25.16 0.83 11.77
C ALA A 106 24.23 0.09 12.76
N ALA A 107 23.59 -1.00 12.33
CA ALA A 107 22.75 -1.83 13.20
C ALA A 107 23.58 -2.50 14.31
N GLU A 108 24.79 -2.96 14.02
CA GLU A 108 25.68 -3.52 15.03
C GLU A 108 26.15 -2.46 16.03
N GLN A 109 26.52 -1.27 15.56
CA GLN A 109 26.87 -0.14 16.42
C GLN A 109 25.71 0.25 17.34
N ALA A 110 24.50 0.40 16.80
CA ALA A 110 23.32 0.70 17.59
C ALA A 110 23.05 -0.37 18.67
N ARG A 111 23.26 -1.66 18.35
CA ARG A 111 23.17 -2.75 19.34
C ARG A 111 24.24 -2.64 20.43
N ARG A 112 25.47 -2.27 20.09
CA ARG A 112 26.56 -2.06 21.06
C ARG A 112 26.25 -0.89 21.98
N GLU A 113 25.82 0.24 21.42
CA GLU A 113 25.40 1.40 22.21
C GLU A 113 24.23 1.07 23.14
N GLN A 114 23.23 0.33 22.65
CA GLN A 114 22.11 -0.11 23.50
C GLN A 114 22.59 -1.00 24.64
N ARG A 115 23.50 -1.94 24.39
CA ARG A 115 24.09 -2.77 25.45
C ARG A 115 24.86 -1.93 26.47
N GLN A 116 25.65 -0.96 26.01
CA GLN A 116 26.38 -0.06 26.89
C GLN A 116 25.41 0.76 27.77
N LYS A 117 24.34 1.31 27.20
CA LYS A 117 23.30 2.02 27.97
C LYS A 117 22.64 1.14 29.01
N VAL A 118 22.35 -0.13 28.70
CA VAL A 118 21.80 -1.08 29.67
C VAL A 118 22.78 -1.37 30.81
N VAL A 119 24.08 -1.55 30.51
CA VAL A 119 25.11 -1.76 31.54
C VAL A 119 25.25 -0.53 32.44
N VAL A 120 25.33 0.67 31.87
CA VAL A 120 25.41 1.94 32.63
C VAL A 120 24.16 2.14 33.49
N ALA A 121 22.97 1.87 32.96
CA ALA A 121 21.73 1.93 33.73
C ALA A 121 21.75 0.93 34.90
N GLN A 122 22.26 -0.28 34.70
CA GLN A 122 22.35 -1.30 35.75
C GLN A 122 23.38 -0.93 36.84
N GLU A 123 24.51 -0.34 36.47
CA GLU A 123 25.48 0.19 37.44
C GLU A 123 24.88 1.35 38.25
N GLY A 124 24.14 2.26 37.60
CA GLY A 124 23.43 3.34 38.28
C GLY A 124 22.42 2.84 39.33
N VAL A 125 21.76 1.71 39.09
CA VAL A 125 20.85 1.07 40.07
C VAL A 125 21.59 0.58 41.32
N ARG A 126 22.88 0.26 41.21
CA ARG A 126 23.69 -0.25 42.33
C ARG A 126 24.06 0.84 43.34
N TYR A 127 24.18 2.09 42.88
CA TYR A 127 24.67 3.22 43.69
C TYR A 127 23.63 4.33 43.88
N CYS A 128 22.42 4.16 43.33
CA CYS A 128 21.33 5.11 43.45
C CYS A 128 20.08 4.43 44.01
N HIS A 129 19.31 5.18 44.80
CA HIS A 129 18.08 4.72 45.43
C HIS A 129 16.98 5.77 45.27
N ARG A 130 15.72 5.31 45.22
CA ARG A 130 14.55 6.20 45.32
C ARG A 130 14.17 6.37 46.78
N VAL A 131 14.25 7.60 47.27
CA VAL A 131 13.87 7.96 48.64
C VAL A 131 12.55 8.71 48.61
N TYR A 132 11.58 8.28 49.41
CA TYR A 132 10.29 8.97 49.53
C TYR A 132 10.46 10.34 50.24
N VAL A 133 9.99 11.41 49.60
CA VAL A 133 10.01 12.80 50.08
C VAL A 133 8.60 13.39 50.22
N GLY A 134 7.56 12.56 50.14
CA GLY A 134 6.19 12.99 50.43
C GLY A 134 5.91 13.17 51.93
N PRO A 135 4.78 13.80 52.29
CA PRO A 135 4.34 13.85 53.69
C PRO A 135 4.21 12.42 54.23
N VAL A 136 4.79 12.17 55.41
CA VAL A 136 4.81 10.86 56.08
C VAL A 136 3.43 10.19 56.00
N PRO A 137 3.35 8.91 55.56
CA PRO A 137 2.09 8.19 55.65
C PRO A 137 1.69 8.17 57.13
N TYR A 138 0.51 8.71 57.42
CA TYR A 138 -0.09 8.68 58.76
C TYR A 138 -0.02 7.25 59.32
N PRO A 139 0.19 7.06 60.64
CA PRO A 139 0.07 5.74 61.25
C PRO A 139 -1.31 5.18 60.90
N GLN A 140 -1.34 4.01 60.27
CA GLN A 140 -2.57 3.30 59.94
C GLN A 140 -3.44 3.24 61.20
N PRO A 141 -4.67 3.80 61.18
CA PRO A 141 -5.58 3.61 62.29
C PRO A 141 -5.88 2.10 62.40
N TYR A 142 -5.77 1.58 63.62
CA TYR A 142 -6.13 0.20 63.97
C TYR A 142 -7.45 -0.22 63.32
N PRO A 143 -7.62 -1.50 62.93
CA PRO A 143 -8.84 -1.95 62.31
C PRO A 143 -10.02 -1.78 63.27
N THR A 144 -10.84 -0.76 63.02
CA THR A 144 -12.17 -0.67 63.64
C THR A 144 -13.01 -1.84 63.15
N PRO A 145 -13.68 -2.59 64.04
CA PRO A 145 -14.56 -3.67 63.62
C PRO A 145 -15.68 -3.10 62.74
N MET A 146 -15.79 -3.64 61.52
CA MET A 146 -16.82 -3.25 60.56
C MET A 146 -18.21 -3.51 61.17
N PRO A 147 -19.17 -2.57 61.08
CA PRO A 147 -20.53 -2.84 61.47
C PRO A 147 -21.14 -3.87 60.49
N VAL A 148 -21.80 -4.88 61.05
CA VAL A 148 -22.59 -5.86 60.30
C VAL A 148 -23.71 -5.10 59.59
N ILE A 149 -23.60 -4.96 58.27
CA ILE A 149 -24.70 -4.47 57.44
C ILE A 149 -25.72 -5.61 57.35
N SER A 150 -26.81 -5.50 58.10
CA SER A 150 -28.01 -6.30 57.84
C SER A 150 -28.54 -5.93 56.46
N GLN A 151 -28.59 -6.91 55.55
CA GLN A 151 -29.17 -6.71 54.23
C GLN A 151 -30.66 -6.38 54.36
N PRO A 152 -31.17 -5.31 53.71
CA PRO A 152 -32.61 -5.12 53.58
C PRO A 152 -33.18 -6.17 52.61
N PRO A 153 -34.40 -6.68 52.84
CA PRO A 153 -35.00 -7.69 51.98
C PRO A 153 -35.26 -7.14 50.58
N ALA A 154 -35.05 -8.00 49.57
CA ALA A 154 -35.18 -7.68 48.15
C ALA A 154 -36.58 -7.15 47.79
N PRO A 155 -36.71 -6.13 46.92
CA PRO A 155 -38.00 -5.74 46.39
C PRO A 155 -38.50 -6.77 45.38
N ALA A 156 -39.77 -7.15 45.53
CA ALA A 156 -40.48 -8.06 44.65
C ALA A 156 -40.52 -7.54 43.20
N ALA A 157 -40.33 -8.48 42.28
CA ALA A 157 -40.47 -8.26 40.85
C ALA A 157 -41.92 -7.88 40.50
N GLY A 158 -42.08 -6.81 39.71
CA GLY A 158 -43.28 -6.58 38.92
C GLY A 158 -43.86 -5.17 38.99
N ALA A 159 -43.48 -4.32 38.03
CA ALA A 159 -44.39 -3.33 37.44
C ALA A 159 -43.85 -2.88 36.08
N LEU A 160 -44.58 -3.26 35.04
CA LEU A 160 -44.42 -2.92 33.63
C LEU A 160 -45.02 -1.54 33.33
N ARG A 161 -44.42 -0.84 32.34
CA ARG A 161 -45.01 0.17 31.42
C ARG A 161 -45.40 1.55 32.04
N GLN A 162 -45.31 2.70 31.35
CA GLN A 162 -45.61 3.02 29.95
C GLN A 162 -44.76 4.17 29.36
N SER A 163 -44.71 4.13 28.02
CA SER A 163 -44.30 5.18 27.07
C SER A 163 -45.32 6.34 27.03
N GLY A 164 -44.83 7.58 26.90
CA GLY A 164 -45.66 8.75 26.59
C GLY A 164 -44.91 9.76 25.72
N ASN A 165 -45.13 9.67 24.40
CA ASN A 165 -44.75 10.69 23.43
C ASN A 165 -45.56 11.97 23.63
N GLY A 166 -44.91 13.13 23.60
CA GLY A 166 -45.57 14.44 23.62
C GLY A 166 -44.59 15.55 23.25
N ALA A 167 -44.54 15.89 21.96
CA ALA A 167 -43.75 16.98 21.41
C ALA A 167 -44.25 18.34 21.92
N LYS A 168 -43.34 19.15 22.48
CA LYS A 168 -43.53 20.59 22.70
C LYS A 168 -42.30 21.35 22.19
N PRO A 169 -42.49 22.54 21.60
CA PRO A 169 -41.46 23.26 20.85
C PRO A 169 -40.42 23.89 21.78
N PHE A 170 -39.20 23.97 21.25
CA PHE A 170 -37.99 24.47 21.88
C PHE A 170 -38.14 25.90 22.39
N THR A 171 -38.13 26.07 23.71
CA THR A 171 -37.73 27.32 24.35
C THR A 171 -36.23 27.22 24.61
N GLN A 172 -35.42 28.10 24.01
CA GLN A 172 -33.99 28.18 24.30
C GLN A 172 -33.79 28.52 25.78
N ALA A 173 -33.25 27.57 26.54
CA ALA A 173 -32.73 27.84 27.87
C ALA A 173 -31.48 28.74 27.75
N PRO A 174 -31.26 29.69 28.69
CA PRO A 174 -30.08 30.52 28.69
C PRO A 174 -28.83 29.65 28.72
N LEU A 175 -27.80 30.04 27.95
CA LEU A 175 -26.47 29.44 27.95
C LEU A 175 -26.03 29.16 29.39
N ALA A 176 -26.00 27.87 29.75
CA ALA A 176 -25.34 27.44 30.96
C ALA A 176 -23.87 27.90 30.90
N PRO A 177 -23.30 28.42 32.00
CA PRO A 177 -21.87 28.64 32.05
C PRO A 177 -21.18 27.32 31.71
N ALA A 178 -20.18 27.38 30.84
CA ALA A 178 -19.44 26.20 30.40
C ALA A 178 -19.10 25.32 31.61
N PRO A 179 -19.27 23.99 31.51
CA PRO A 179 -18.84 23.11 32.60
C PRO A 179 -17.39 23.47 32.89
N ILE A 180 -17.13 23.82 34.16
CA ILE A 180 -15.76 23.98 34.66
C ILE A 180 -15.12 22.63 34.38
N VAL A 181 -14.33 22.55 33.30
CA VAL A 181 -13.54 21.37 33.00
C VAL A 181 -12.68 21.17 34.24
N PRO A 182 -12.79 20.02 34.94
CA PRO A 182 -11.89 19.74 36.03
C PRO A 182 -10.49 19.92 35.47
N ARG A 183 -9.73 20.86 36.04
CA ARG A 183 -8.33 21.04 35.71
C ARG A 183 -7.71 19.64 35.69
N PRO A 184 -7.03 19.22 34.61
CA PRO A 184 -6.42 17.90 34.58
C PRO A 184 -5.63 17.75 35.88
N PRO A 185 -5.77 16.62 36.61
CA PRO A 185 -4.99 16.41 37.81
C PRO A 185 -3.55 16.72 37.43
N ARG A 186 -2.95 17.67 38.15
CA ARG A 186 -1.55 18.03 37.95
C ARG A 186 -0.78 16.72 37.90
N PRO A 187 0.15 16.52 36.95
CA PRO A 187 0.97 15.32 36.94
C PRO A 187 1.51 15.16 38.35
N HIS A 188 1.11 14.07 39.01
CA HIS A 188 1.57 13.78 40.35
C HIS A 188 3.09 13.71 40.25
N TYR A 189 3.76 14.71 40.81
CA TYR A 189 5.21 14.67 40.95
C TYR A 189 5.54 13.37 41.67
N PRO A 190 6.52 12.57 41.20
CA PRO A 190 6.92 11.40 41.95
C PRO A 190 7.29 11.88 43.35
N HIS A 191 6.66 11.31 44.37
CA HIS A 191 6.99 11.58 45.77
C HIS A 191 8.35 10.99 46.15
N TYR A 192 9.19 10.69 45.17
CA TYR A 192 10.48 10.08 45.32
C TYR A 192 11.52 11.00 44.68
N ARG A 193 12.67 11.10 45.34
CA ARG A 193 13.85 11.72 44.74
C ARG A 193 14.93 10.65 44.62
N ILE A 194 15.66 10.69 43.52
CA ILE A 194 16.83 9.84 43.33
C ILE A 194 17.99 10.40 44.14
N VAL A 195 18.57 9.57 44.98
CA VAL A 195 19.78 9.87 45.76
C VAL A 195 20.85 8.86 45.33
N CYS A 196 22.00 9.36 44.90
CA CYS A 196 23.15 8.56 44.48
C CYS A 196 24.36 8.80 45.39
N GLU A 197 25.27 7.82 45.48
CA GLU A 197 26.56 8.02 46.13
C GLU A 197 27.42 9.11 45.44
N PRO A 198 28.33 9.79 46.17
CA PRO A 198 29.16 10.86 45.62
C PRO A 198 29.97 10.37 44.41
N GLY A 199 29.81 11.05 43.27
CA GLY A 199 30.50 10.70 42.02
C GLY A 199 29.65 9.88 41.03
N TYR A 200 28.42 9.50 41.41
CA TYR A 200 27.50 8.77 40.53
C TYR A 200 26.28 9.61 40.15
N VAL A 201 25.86 9.50 38.88
CA VAL A 201 24.68 10.16 38.34
C VAL A 201 23.82 9.10 37.65
N TYR A 202 22.51 9.13 37.89
CA TYR A 202 21.57 8.20 37.28
C TYR A 202 20.93 8.79 36.02
N GLU A 203 21.16 8.15 34.87
CA GLU A 203 20.54 8.51 33.58
C GLU A 203 19.47 7.50 33.11
N GLY A 204 19.01 6.61 34.02
CA GLY A 204 17.98 5.61 33.71
C GLY A 204 16.55 6.05 34.08
N PRO A 205 15.53 5.25 33.73
CA PRO A 205 14.16 5.46 34.20
C PRO A 205 14.03 5.17 35.71
N GLU A 206 13.34 6.05 36.44
CA GLU A 206 13.27 6.01 37.92
C GLU A 206 12.66 4.72 38.49
N ASP A 207 11.87 3.99 37.71
CA ASP A 207 11.19 2.74 38.14
C ASP A 207 12.14 1.54 38.28
N LEU A 208 13.37 1.65 37.78
CA LEU A 208 14.38 0.61 37.94
C LEU A 208 15.16 0.71 39.26
N LEU A 209 15.00 1.80 40.00
CA LEU A 209 15.71 2.03 41.25
C LEU A 209 14.97 1.39 42.43
N PRO A 210 15.69 0.70 43.34
CA PRO A 210 15.09 0.20 44.57
C PRO A 210 14.63 1.36 45.45
N ILE A 211 13.48 1.17 46.12
CA ILE A 211 12.90 2.13 47.06
C ILE A 211 13.53 1.89 48.43
N GLN A 212 14.02 2.96 49.07
CA GLN A 212 14.39 3.00 50.49
C GLN A 212 13.41 3.87 51.28
#